data_AF-A0A415UE50-F1
#
_entry.id   AF-A0A415UE50-F1
#
_cell.length_a   1.000
_cell.length_b   1.000
_cell.length_c   1.000
_cell.angle_alpha   90.00
_cell.angle_beta   90.00
_cell.angle_gamma   90.00
#
_symmetry.space_group_name_H-M   'P 1'
#
loop_
_entity.id
_entity.type
_entity.pdbx_description
1 polymer ?
#
loop_
_entity_poly.entity_id
_entity_poly.type
_entity_poly.pdbx_seq_one_letter_code
_entity_poly.pdbx_strand_id
1 'polypeptide(L)'
;MEYKNYWGISEDTQNDLVYTDSIYKIMDEQCTYLFQHTKGKIFAVFSELKIDGSLFTVAKSMSNIFKSISGISGLQETIAESSTKNLIDANDMYFDKRYGFEICTEKYRFRLFELRMTPLYPVEIIIDEGICKNIGNKLSSIAIPMEKINHFKISDEETFCNVLQAVLQDKKVRYIISELQKRVQDKNIEEENLPEKVIICEGQTDEIVLQAIAQKLNQKVTIAVANGKYNVPAFFDSVKGKNTKSKILIVVDSDGDVEGTQKLIDEKIDDDNYDLAIIDSRIEDWFMPEVADFSKLKLMQSIDSIIEDVDFAELSKTHKSFAKVVNFMQK
;
A
#
# COMPACT_ATOMS: atom_id res chain seq x y z
N MET A 1 -27.21 23.82 46.47
CA MET A 1 -26.02 23.36 45.75
C MET A 1 -26.04 24.03 44.39
N GLU A 2 -25.04 24.85 44.09
CA GLU A 2 -24.83 25.33 42.72
C GLU A 2 -24.18 24.21 41.92
N TYR A 3 -24.72 23.93 40.74
CA TYR A 3 -24.16 22.94 39.83
C TYR A 3 -22.91 23.52 39.18
N LYS A 4 -21.78 22.82 39.31
CA LYS A 4 -20.54 23.17 38.61
C LYS A 4 -20.55 22.62 37.19
N ASN A 5 -19.91 23.34 36.26
CA ASN A 5 -19.68 22.85 34.92
C ASN A 5 -18.72 21.64 34.97
N TYR A 6 -19.10 20.52 34.33
CA TYR A 6 -18.28 19.32 34.21
C TYR A 6 -17.63 19.18 32.82
N TRP A 7 -18.01 20.04 31.87
CA TRP A 7 -17.45 20.05 30.52
C TRP A 7 -16.07 20.72 30.54
N GLY A 8 -15.02 19.96 30.26
CA GLY A 8 -13.65 20.44 30.16
C GLY A 8 -13.35 21.12 28.82
N ILE A 9 -14.19 22.07 28.38
CA ILE A 9 -14.10 22.73 27.05
C ILE A 9 -13.41 24.11 27.15
N SER A 10 -13.04 24.57 28.37
CA SER A 10 -12.41 25.87 28.58
C SER A 10 -10.90 25.85 28.29
N GLU A 11 -10.47 26.73 27.37
CA GLU A 11 -9.12 27.19 26.99
C GLU A 11 -7.96 26.16 27.01
N ASP A 12 -7.36 25.95 25.83
CA ASP A 12 -6.21 25.06 25.51
C ASP A 12 -6.44 23.53 25.45
N THR A 13 -7.67 23.07 25.24
CA THR A 13 -7.99 21.64 25.07
C THR A 13 -7.38 20.96 23.84
N GLN A 14 -6.76 21.71 22.91
CA GLN A 14 -6.03 21.13 21.79
C GLN A 14 -4.67 20.54 22.20
N ASN A 15 -4.06 21.02 23.29
CA ASN A 15 -2.74 20.56 23.72
C ASN A 15 -2.74 19.17 24.38
N ASP A 16 -3.91 18.66 24.77
CA ASP A 16 -4.06 17.34 25.42
C ASP A 16 -4.38 16.21 24.42
N LEU A 17 -4.65 16.54 23.16
CA LEU A 17 -5.02 15.57 22.12
C LEU A 17 -3.79 15.18 21.29
N VAL A 18 -3.21 14.02 21.58
CA VAL A 18 -2.09 13.47 20.78
C VAL A 18 -2.64 12.53 19.71
N TYR A 19 -2.56 12.95 18.45
CA TYR A 19 -3.10 12.22 17.30
C TYR A 19 -2.17 11.11 16.81
N THR A 20 -2.76 10.09 16.19
CA THR A 20 -2.03 8.89 15.70
C THR A 20 -1.66 8.93 14.22
N ASP A 21 -1.91 10.05 13.53
CA ASP A 21 -1.83 10.13 12.06
C ASP A 21 -0.44 9.80 11.51
N SER A 22 0.61 10.06 12.29
CA SER A 22 2.00 9.76 11.94
C SER A 22 2.33 8.28 11.88
N ILE A 23 1.56 7.42 12.56
CA ILE A 23 1.78 5.96 12.57
C ILE A 23 1.81 5.42 11.15
N TYR A 24 0.87 5.83 10.28
CA TYR A 24 0.83 5.36 8.89
C TYR A 24 2.11 5.68 8.12
N LYS A 25 2.62 6.91 8.27
CA LYS A 25 3.84 7.34 7.60
C LYS A 25 5.05 6.56 8.09
N ILE A 26 5.19 6.39 9.40
CA ILE A 26 6.28 5.61 10.00
C ILE A 26 6.25 4.17 9.47
N MET A 27 5.07 3.56 9.41
CA MET A 27 4.89 2.19 8.93
C MET A 27 5.18 2.04 7.44
N ASP A 28 4.76 2.99 6.61
CA ASP A 28 5.04 3.01 5.17
C ASP A 28 6.55 3.12 4.88
N GLU A 29 7.26 3.96 5.66
CA GLU A 29 8.71 4.04 5.60
C GLU A 29 9.36 2.69 5.95
N GLN A 30 8.90 1.99 7.00
CA GLN A 30 9.45 0.67 7.36
C GLN A 30 9.19 -0.40 6.28
N CYS A 31 8.02 -0.38 5.65
CA CYS A 31 7.72 -1.24 4.50
C CYS A 31 8.70 -0.98 3.35
N THR A 32 8.91 0.29 3.02
CA THR A 32 9.85 0.73 1.99
C THR A 32 11.27 0.29 2.28
N TYR A 33 11.75 0.46 3.52
CA TYR A 33 13.09 0.04 3.93
C TYR A 33 13.31 -1.47 3.72
N LEU A 34 12.38 -2.31 4.17
CA LEU A 34 12.51 -3.77 4.01
C LEU A 34 12.50 -4.19 2.54
N PHE A 35 11.60 -3.59 1.75
CA PHE A 35 11.50 -3.86 0.31
C PHE A 35 12.82 -3.54 -0.40
N GLN A 36 13.35 -2.34 -0.19
CA GLN A 36 14.60 -1.90 -0.82
C GLN A 36 15.79 -2.75 -0.38
N HIS A 37 15.93 -3.02 0.93
CA HIS A 37 17.05 -3.76 1.47
C HIS A 37 17.10 -5.22 0.98
N THR A 38 15.93 -5.82 0.72
CA THR A 38 15.82 -7.20 0.25
C THR A 38 15.67 -7.29 -1.27
N LYS A 39 15.77 -6.16 -1.99
CA LYS A 39 15.60 -6.04 -3.44
C LYS A 39 14.26 -6.59 -3.93
N GLY A 40 13.19 -6.29 -3.20
CA GLY A 40 11.82 -6.70 -3.49
C GLY A 40 11.49 -8.17 -3.21
N LYS A 41 12.47 -8.99 -2.79
CA LYS A 41 12.27 -10.41 -2.52
C LYS A 41 11.42 -10.67 -1.28
N ILE A 42 11.46 -9.75 -0.33
CA ILE A 42 10.67 -9.76 0.90
C ILE A 42 10.10 -8.36 1.06
N PHE A 43 8.82 -8.28 1.37
CA PHE A 43 8.15 -7.01 1.58
C PHE A 43 7.38 -7.03 2.88
N ALA A 44 7.08 -5.86 3.43
CA ALA A 44 6.17 -5.76 4.55
C ALA A 44 4.88 -5.08 4.12
N VAL A 45 3.79 -5.41 4.81
CA VAL A 45 2.47 -4.83 4.58
C VAL A 45 1.92 -4.36 5.92
N PHE A 46 1.47 -3.10 5.96
CA PHE A 46 0.70 -2.54 7.06
C PHE A 46 -0.73 -2.24 6.58
N SER A 47 -1.73 -2.96 7.08
CA SER A 47 -3.10 -2.84 6.56
C SER A 47 -4.17 -3.30 7.55
N GLU A 48 -5.42 -2.86 7.33
CA GLU A 48 -6.56 -3.13 8.20
C GLU A 48 -6.96 -4.63 8.15
N LEU A 49 -7.17 -5.22 9.33
CA LEU A 49 -7.58 -6.61 9.53
C LEU A 49 -9.11 -6.70 9.59
N LYS A 50 -9.73 -7.61 8.81
CA LYS A 50 -11.14 -7.98 9.01
C LYS A 50 -11.32 -8.81 10.27
N ILE A 51 -12.55 -8.84 10.78
CA ILE A 51 -13.01 -9.67 11.90
C ILE A 51 -12.73 -11.17 11.66
N ASP A 52 -12.59 -11.60 10.39
CA ASP A 52 -12.22 -12.98 10.00
C ASP A 52 -10.74 -13.14 9.54
N GLY A 53 -9.85 -12.20 9.86
CA GLY A 53 -8.40 -12.35 9.64
C GLY A 53 -7.90 -12.20 8.19
N SER A 54 -8.76 -11.80 7.25
CA SER A 54 -8.39 -11.35 5.89
C SER A 54 -8.33 -9.83 5.79
N LEU A 55 -7.59 -9.26 4.83
CA LEU A 55 -7.40 -7.81 4.66
C LEU A 55 -8.62 -7.13 4.04
N PHE A 56 -8.93 -5.89 4.46
CA PHE A 56 -9.97 -5.06 3.85
C PHE A 56 -9.46 -4.33 2.61
N THR A 57 -10.13 -4.58 1.48
CA THR A 57 -10.17 -3.71 0.30
C THR A 57 -11.02 -2.48 0.67
N VAL A 58 -10.40 -1.31 0.72
CA VAL A 58 -11.03 -0.06 1.20
C VAL A 58 -12.07 0.44 0.21
N ALA A 59 -13.35 0.06 0.37
CA ALA A 59 -14.41 0.51 -0.55
C ALA A 59 -15.70 1.03 0.11
N LYS A 60 -15.86 1.04 1.45
CA LYS A 60 -17.20 1.35 2.03
C LYS A 60 -17.31 2.50 3.03
N SER A 61 -16.23 3.15 3.43
CA SER A 61 -16.32 4.27 4.41
C SER A 61 -16.29 5.67 3.78
N MET A 62 -16.03 5.82 2.48
CA MET A 62 -15.91 7.14 1.85
C MET A 62 -17.22 7.69 1.26
N SER A 63 -18.28 6.88 1.10
CA SER A 63 -19.55 7.34 0.50
C SER A 63 -20.34 8.30 1.39
N ASN A 64 -20.14 8.25 2.71
CA ASN A 64 -20.90 9.08 3.65
C ASN A 64 -20.21 10.42 3.92
N ILE A 65 -18.89 10.48 3.78
CA ILE A 65 -18.08 11.70 3.99
C ILE A 65 -18.25 12.68 2.81
N PHE A 66 -18.53 12.19 1.60
CA PHE A 66 -18.72 13.06 0.43
C PHE A 66 -20.06 13.81 0.41
N LYS A 67 -21.07 13.38 1.17
CA LYS A 67 -22.37 14.09 1.25
C LYS A 67 -22.34 15.30 2.19
N SER A 68 -21.34 15.43 3.06
CA SER A 68 -21.26 16.52 4.04
C SER A 68 -20.49 17.75 3.57
N ILE A 69 -19.85 17.71 2.40
CA ILE A 69 -18.94 18.78 1.93
C ILE A 69 -19.64 19.77 0.97
N SER A 70 -20.82 19.45 0.43
CA SER A 70 -21.62 20.41 -0.36
C SER A 70 -22.47 21.31 0.55
N GLY A 71 -21.82 22.26 1.21
CA GLY A 71 -22.48 23.28 2.03
C GLY A 71 -23.26 24.29 1.19
N ILE A 72 -24.56 24.46 1.47
CA ILE A 72 -25.28 25.71 1.23
C ILE A 72 -25.95 26.12 2.55
N SER A 73 -25.61 27.34 2.96
CA SER A 73 -25.89 28.03 4.22
C SER A 73 -27.34 28.44 4.45
N GLY A 74 -27.75 28.59 5.72
CA GLY A 74 -28.76 29.58 6.07
C GLY A 74 -29.43 29.47 7.45
N LEU A 75 -29.16 30.48 8.29
CA LEU A 75 -29.99 31.05 9.38
C LEU A 75 -30.07 30.36 10.76
N GLN A 76 -29.79 31.21 11.77
CA GLN A 76 -30.15 31.03 13.18
C GLN A 76 -31.66 30.87 13.33
N GLU A 77 -32.09 29.78 13.95
CA GLU A 77 -33.37 29.72 14.67
C GLU A 77 -33.20 28.97 16.00
N THR A 78 -33.93 29.49 16.98
CA THR A 78 -33.99 29.15 18.40
C THR A 78 -34.13 27.66 18.71
N ILE A 79 -33.54 27.28 19.85
CA ILE A 79 -33.59 25.96 20.48
C ILE A 79 -35.05 25.54 20.74
N ALA A 80 -35.62 24.75 19.83
CA ALA A 80 -36.77 23.91 20.09
C ALA A 80 -36.84 22.79 19.03
N GLU A 81 -36.63 21.55 19.48
CA GLU A 81 -37.06 20.31 18.82
C GLU A 81 -36.67 20.11 17.35
N SER A 82 -35.37 20.23 17.03
CA SER A 82 -34.85 19.66 15.79
C SER A 82 -34.72 18.14 15.96
N SER A 83 -35.53 17.38 15.21
CA SER A 83 -35.54 15.92 15.28
C SER A 83 -34.14 15.36 14.99
N THR A 84 -33.60 14.56 15.91
CA THR A 84 -32.30 13.88 15.80
C THR A 84 -32.20 12.90 14.62
N LYS A 85 -33.26 12.75 13.82
CA LYS A 85 -33.37 11.83 12.69
C LYS A 85 -32.41 12.10 11.53
N ASN A 86 -31.83 13.31 11.44
CA ASN A 86 -30.89 13.70 10.38
C ASN A 86 -29.46 13.94 10.89
N LEU A 87 -29.14 13.57 12.14
CA LEU A 87 -27.79 13.72 12.68
C LEU A 87 -26.91 12.53 12.26
N ILE A 88 -25.68 12.82 11.84
CA ILE A 88 -24.63 11.81 11.63
C ILE A 88 -24.09 11.42 13.01
N ASP A 89 -23.92 10.12 13.25
CA ASP A 89 -23.35 9.64 14.51
C ASP A 89 -21.89 10.08 14.60
N ALA A 90 -21.58 10.94 15.58
CA ALA A 90 -20.21 11.41 15.80
C ALA A 90 -19.26 10.30 16.24
N ASN A 91 -19.75 9.13 16.65
CA ASN A 91 -18.92 7.93 16.84
C ASN A 91 -18.20 7.53 15.55
N ASP A 92 -18.75 7.84 14.38
CA ASP A 92 -18.08 7.59 13.09
C ASP A 92 -16.78 8.42 12.96
N MET A 93 -16.64 9.51 13.71
CA MET A 93 -15.41 10.33 13.77
C MET A 93 -14.35 9.71 14.70
N TYR A 94 -14.75 8.85 15.63
CA TYR A 94 -13.86 8.18 16.58
C TYR A 94 -13.68 6.71 16.18
N PHE A 95 -12.88 6.48 15.13
CA PHE A 95 -12.67 5.13 14.61
C PHE A 95 -11.96 4.23 15.64
N ASP A 96 -12.26 2.93 15.58
CA ASP A 96 -11.56 1.91 16.34
C ASP A 96 -11.31 0.72 15.39
N LYS A 97 -10.10 0.65 14.87
CA LYS A 97 -9.74 -0.25 13.77
C LYS A 97 -8.51 -1.07 14.10
N ARG A 98 -8.48 -2.31 13.63
CA ARG A 98 -7.34 -3.22 13.81
C ARG A 98 -6.51 -3.28 12.55
N TYR A 99 -5.20 -3.11 12.69
CA TYR A 99 -4.21 -3.20 11.62
C TYR A 99 -3.21 -4.30 11.93
N GLY A 100 -2.67 -4.95 10.90
CA GLY A 100 -1.59 -5.93 11.02
C GLY A 100 -0.34 -5.44 10.33
N PHE A 101 0.82 -5.70 10.93
CA PHE A 101 2.10 -5.59 10.25
C PHE A 101 2.65 -6.97 9.93
N GLU A 102 2.81 -7.27 8.65
CA GLU A 102 3.19 -8.60 8.16
C GLU A 102 4.46 -8.51 7.31
N ILE A 103 5.36 -9.48 7.46
CA ILE A 103 6.46 -9.74 6.52
C ILE A 103 6.00 -10.83 5.55
N CYS A 104 6.17 -10.56 4.27
CA CYS A 104 5.63 -11.34 3.18
C CYS A 104 6.68 -11.67 2.11
N THR A 105 6.43 -12.78 1.41
CA THR A 105 6.94 -13.09 0.07
C THR A 105 5.75 -13.50 -0.80
N GLU A 106 5.96 -13.90 -2.05
CA GLU A 106 4.89 -14.48 -2.88
C GLU A 106 4.17 -15.67 -2.24
N LYS A 107 4.84 -16.42 -1.35
CA LYS A 107 4.33 -17.69 -0.80
C LYS A 107 4.12 -17.68 0.70
N TYR A 108 4.89 -16.87 1.43
CA TYR A 108 4.92 -16.92 2.88
C TYR A 108 4.48 -15.58 3.45
N ARG A 109 3.72 -15.63 4.55
CA ARG A 109 3.41 -14.46 5.38
C ARG A 109 3.71 -14.75 6.84
N PHE A 110 4.15 -13.73 7.56
CA PHE A 110 4.36 -13.77 9.00
C PHE A 110 3.95 -12.45 9.62
N ARG A 111 2.96 -12.46 10.51
CA ARG A 111 2.48 -11.28 11.23
C ARG A 111 3.35 -11.03 12.46
N LEU A 112 3.88 -9.81 12.57
CA LEU A 112 4.74 -9.42 13.68
C LEU A 112 3.91 -8.89 14.85
N PHE A 113 2.90 -8.08 14.55
CA PHE A 113 2.00 -7.53 15.53
C PHE A 113 0.69 -7.04 14.89
N GLU A 114 -0.30 -6.78 15.74
CA GLU A 114 -1.53 -6.05 15.44
C GLU A 114 -1.54 -4.72 16.18
N LEU A 115 -2.10 -3.68 15.58
CA LEU A 115 -2.38 -2.40 16.21
C LEU A 115 -3.88 -2.16 16.21
N ARG A 116 -4.47 -1.92 17.39
CA ARG A 116 -5.81 -1.37 17.50
C ARG A 116 -5.68 0.16 17.60
N MET A 117 -5.96 0.82 16.50
CA MET A 117 -5.82 2.26 16.33
C MET A 117 -7.14 2.99 16.56
N THR A 118 -7.03 4.08 17.30
CA THR A 118 -8.02 5.15 17.48
C THR A 118 -7.43 6.46 16.96
N PRO A 119 -8.22 7.54 16.73
CA PRO A 119 -7.65 8.81 16.26
C PRO A 119 -6.59 9.41 17.19
N LEU A 120 -6.65 9.04 18.47
CA LEU A 120 -5.81 9.56 19.54
C LEU A 120 -5.07 8.42 20.24
N TYR A 121 -3.89 8.71 20.76
CA TYR A 121 -3.24 7.86 21.74
C TYR A 121 -4.04 7.81 23.06
N PRO A 122 -3.88 6.75 23.88
CA PRO A 122 -3.02 5.58 23.64
C PRO A 122 -3.62 4.55 22.68
N VAL A 123 -2.76 3.91 21.88
CA VAL A 123 -3.15 2.77 21.01
C VAL A 123 -2.73 1.44 21.64
N GLU A 124 -3.43 0.36 21.31
CA GLU A 124 -3.09 -0.99 21.78
C GLU A 124 -2.29 -1.73 20.71
N ILE A 125 -1.16 -2.32 21.10
CA ILE A 125 -0.35 -3.20 20.25
C ILE A 125 -0.36 -4.62 20.80
N ILE A 126 -0.51 -5.60 19.91
CA ILE A 126 -0.54 -7.03 20.20
C ILE A 126 0.59 -7.69 19.42
N ILE A 127 1.64 -8.10 20.11
CA ILE A 127 2.86 -8.59 19.49
C ILE A 127 2.84 -10.13 19.39
N ASP A 128 3.45 -10.70 18.36
CA ASP A 128 3.65 -12.15 18.26
C ASP A 128 4.29 -12.70 19.56
N GLU A 129 3.74 -13.79 20.09
CA GLU A 129 4.16 -14.34 21.38
C GLU A 129 5.65 -14.73 21.42
N GLY A 130 6.19 -15.23 20.30
CA GLY A 130 7.58 -15.63 20.19
C GLY A 130 8.53 -14.43 20.23
N ILE A 131 8.15 -13.33 19.57
CA ILE A 131 8.84 -12.05 19.68
C ILE A 131 8.73 -11.54 21.12
N CYS A 132 7.51 -11.49 21.69
CA CYS A 132 7.28 -10.98 23.03
C CYS A 132 8.04 -11.77 24.11
N LYS A 133 8.19 -13.10 23.97
CA LYS A 133 9.03 -13.90 24.87
C LYS A 133 10.50 -13.47 24.87
N ASN A 134 11.01 -12.94 23.75
CA ASN A 134 12.39 -12.50 23.62
C ASN A 134 12.61 -11.10 24.19
N ILE A 135 11.66 -10.18 23.97
CA ILE A 135 11.83 -8.75 24.26
C ILE A 135 10.86 -8.19 25.31
N GLY A 136 10.01 -9.03 25.93
CA GLY A 136 8.92 -8.61 26.81
C GLY A 136 9.35 -7.74 28.00
N ASN A 137 10.52 -8.01 28.60
CA ASN A 137 11.07 -7.17 29.67
C ASN A 137 11.41 -5.76 29.17
N LYS A 138 12.00 -5.65 27.97
CA LYS A 138 12.28 -4.36 27.33
C LYS A 138 10.98 -3.62 27.02
N LEU A 139 10.00 -4.32 26.44
CA LEU A 139 8.68 -3.77 26.12
C LEU A 139 7.96 -3.25 27.37
N SER A 140 8.00 -4.00 28.47
CA SER A 140 7.37 -3.60 29.74
C SER A 140 8.02 -2.38 30.40
N SER A 141 9.25 -2.02 29.99
CA SER A 141 9.94 -0.82 30.48
C SER A 141 9.64 0.44 29.68
N ILE A 142 9.11 0.30 28.46
CA ILE A 142 8.84 1.42 27.55
C ILE A 142 7.35 1.62 27.27
N ALA A 143 6.53 0.57 27.36
CA ALA A 143 5.09 0.60 27.11
C ALA A 143 4.33 0.04 28.31
N ILE A 144 3.02 0.33 28.38
CA ILE A 144 2.18 -0.06 29.51
C ILE A 144 1.67 -1.50 29.30
N PRO A 145 2.07 -2.49 30.12
CA PRO A 145 1.60 -3.86 29.98
C PRO A 145 0.10 -3.98 30.25
N MET A 146 -0.57 -4.86 29.51
CA MET A 146 -1.96 -5.22 29.74
C MET A 146 -2.09 -6.62 30.35
N GLU A 147 -3.32 -7.08 30.61
CA GLU A 147 -3.57 -8.38 31.23
C GLU A 147 -2.91 -9.55 30.49
N LYS A 148 -2.85 -9.47 29.16
CA LYS A 148 -2.16 -10.45 28.32
C LYS A 148 -0.71 -10.04 28.11
N ILE A 149 0.21 -11.00 28.27
CA ILE A 149 1.66 -10.77 28.25
C ILE A 149 2.20 -10.12 26.98
N ASN A 150 1.50 -10.27 25.85
CA ASN A 150 1.89 -9.75 24.55
C ASN A 150 1.06 -8.53 24.12
N HIS A 151 0.26 -7.97 25.02
CA HIS A 151 -0.55 -6.78 24.80
C HIS A 151 0.05 -5.60 25.58
N PHE A 152 0.22 -4.47 24.89
CA PHE A 152 0.75 -3.25 25.48
C PHE A 152 -0.05 -2.04 25.01
N LYS A 153 -0.16 -1.01 25.85
CA LYS A 153 -0.61 0.32 25.41
C LYS A 153 0.59 1.21 25.12
N ILE A 154 0.47 1.94 24.03
CA ILE A 154 1.45 2.89 23.52
C ILE A 154 0.89 4.29 23.72
N SER A 155 1.59 5.12 24.48
CA SER A 155 1.06 6.41 24.94
C SER A 155 1.30 7.58 23.99
N ASP A 156 2.26 7.44 23.07
CA ASP A 156 2.70 8.50 22.17
C ASP A 156 3.57 7.92 21.04
N GLU A 157 3.95 8.79 20.10
CA GLU A 157 4.76 8.44 18.92
C GLU A 157 6.18 7.97 19.28
N GLU A 158 6.81 8.55 20.31
CA GLU A 158 8.16 8.16 20.73
C GLU A 158 8.15 6.72 21.26
N THR A 159 7.18 6.42 22.13
CA THR A 159 6.92 5.08 22.64
C THR A 159 6.63 4.10 21.50
N PHE A 160 5.83 4.53 20.53
CA PHE A 160 5.54 3.74 19.33
C PHE A 160 6.82 3.37 18.57
N CYS A 161 7.67 4.35 18.27
CA CYS A 161 8.94 4.15 17.57
C CYS A 161 9.87 3.20 18.34
N ASN A 162 9.98 3.38 19.66
CA ASN A 162 10.81 2.54 20.52
C ASN A 162 10.34 1.08 20.55
N VAL A 163 9.01 0.86 20.62
CA VAL A 163 8.42 -0.48 20.56
C VAL A 163 8.60 -1.09 19.18
N LEU A 164 8.32 -0.35 18.10
CA LEU A 164 8.50 -0.79 16.73
C LEU A 164 9.94 -1.23 16.47
N GLN A 165 10.92 -0.41 16.88
CA GLN A 165 12.33 -0.73 16.77
C GLN A 165 12.68 -2.02 17.52
N ALA A 166 12.20 -2.19 18.76
CA ALA A 166 12.45 -3.39 19.54
C ALA A 166 11.89 -4.65 18.86
N VAL A 167 10.69 -4.57 18.27
CA VAL A 167 10.04 -5.66 17.55
C VAL A 167 10.79 -6.00 16.26
N LEU A 168 11.07 -5.01 15.41
CA LEU A 168 11.73 -5.23 14.10
C LEU A 168 13.16 -5.77 14.24
N GLN A 169 13.85 -5.46 15.34
CA GLN A 169 15.22 -5.93 15.61
C GLN A 169 15.27 -7.28 16.35
N ASP A 170 14.12 -7.86 16.71
CA ASP A 170 14.08 -9.15 17.41
C ASP A 170 14.78 -10.26 16.61
N LYS A 171 15.37 -11.22 17.34
CA LYS A 171 16.07 -12.36 16.73
C LYS A 171 15.13 -13.25 15.90
N LYS A 172 13.85 -13.39 16.28
CA LYS A 172 12.87 -14.18 15.50
C LYS A 172 12.60 -13.51 14.17
N VAL A 173 12.42 -12.19 14.14
CA VAL A 173 12.22 -11.42 12.91
C VAL A 173 13.43 -11.55 11.97
N ARG A 174 14.64 -11.32 12.49
CA ARG A 174 15.89 -11.48 11.71
C ARG A 174 16.07 -12.89 11.16
N TYR A 175 15.76 -13.90 11.96
CA TYR A 175 15.80 -15.31 11.54
C TYR A 175 14.82 -15.56 10.39
N ILE A 176 13.55 -15.11 10.52
CA ILE A 176 12.53 -15.29 9.49
C ILE A 176 12.94 -14.62 8.18
N ILE A 177 13.40 -13.36 8.23
CA ILE A 177 13.87 -12.65 7.03
C ILE A 177 15.02 -13.43 6.36
N SER A 178 16.01 -13.88 7.15
CA SER A 178 17.16 -14.63 6.64
C SER A 178 16.76 -15.96 6.00
N GLU A 179 15.83 -16.69 6.63
CA GLU A 179 15.32 -17.97 6.13
C GLU A 179 14.50 -17.79 4.84
N LEU A 180 13.67 -16.74 4.78
CA LEU A 180 12.93 -16.38 3.57
C LEU A 180 13.89 -16.01 2.43
N GLN A 181 14.96 -15.25 2.71
CA GLN A 181 15.96 -14.90 1.70
C GLN A 181 16.66 -16.14 1.13
N LYS A 182 17.03 -17.11 1.97
CA LYS A 182 17.63 -18.38 1.52
C LYS A 182 16.68 -19.15 0.62
N ARG A 183 15.42 -19.32 1.04
CA ARG A 183 14.42 -20.05 0.24
C ARG A 183 14.10 -19.36 -1.09
N VAL A 184 14.22 -18.04 -1.16
CA VAL A 184 14.11 -17.31 -2.43
C VAL A 184 15.39 -17.49 -3.26
N GLN A 185 16.58 -17.60 -2.67
CA GLN A 185 17.84 -17.87 -3.37
C GLN A 185 17.94 -19.31 -3.89
N ASP A 186 17.57 -20.30 -3.08
CA ASP A 186 17.60 -21.72 -3.47
C ASP A 186 16.63 -22.00 -4.63
N LYS A 187 15.47 -21.31 -4.65
CA LYS A 187 14.59 -21.30 -5.82
C LYS A 187 15.23 -20.70 -7.08
N ASN A 188 16.09 -19.70 -6.95
CA ASN A 188 16.82 -19.17 -8.12
C ASN A 188 17.93 -20.12 -8.60
N ILE A 189 18.31 -21.14 -7.82
CA ILE A 189 19.29 -22.18 -8.21
C ILE A 189 18.57 -23.44 -8.72
N GLU A 190 17.36 -23.74 -8.22
CA GLU A 190 16.53 -24.86 -8.70
C GLU A 190 15.59 -24.49 -9.86
N GLU A 191 15.24 -23.22 -10.07
CA GLU A 191 14.49 -22.73 -11.24
C GLU A 191 15.44 -22.08 -12.26
N GLU A 192 16.14 -22.91 -13.04
CA GLU A 192 16.50 -22.60 -14.45
C GLU A 192 15.24 -22.58 -15.36
N ASN A 193 14.07 -22.28 -14.82
CA ASN A 193 12.90 -21.86 -15.59
C ASN A 193 12.85 -20.33 -15.57
N LEU A 194 13.75 -19.74 -16.35
CA LEU A 194 13.71 -18.32 -16.70
C LEU A 194 12.27 -17.94 -17.09
N PRO A 195 11.71 -16.85 -16.54
CA PRO A 195 10.28 -16.52 -16.73
C PRO A 195 9.99 -16.31 -18.22
N GLU A 196 9.05 -17.05 -18.79
CA GLU A 196 8.76 -16.97 -20.24
C GLU A 196 8.38 -15.56 -20.70
N LYS A 197 7.83 -14.74 -19.79
CA LYS A 197 7.42 -13.35 -20.04
C LYS A 197 7.90 -12.42 -18.94
N VAL A 198 8.50 -11.29 -19.32
CA VAL A 198 8.91 -10.21 -18.43
C VAL A 198 8.30 -8.90 -18.91
N ILE A 199 7.80 -8.10 -17.98
CA ILE A 199 7.34 -6.73 -18.25
C ILE A 199 8.30 -5.77 -17.55
N ILE A 200 8.82 -4.78 -18.26
CA ILE A 200 9.67 -3.72 -17.69
C ILE A 200 8.85 -2.44 -17.66
N CYS A 201 8.74 -1.81 -16.50
CA CYS A 201 8.00 -0.56 -16.33
C CYS A 201 8.86 0.54 -15.68
N GLU A 202 8.43 1.80 -15.80
CA GLU A 202 9.18 2.95 -15.34
C GLU A 202 9.20 3.05 -13.81
N GLY A 203 8.02 2.99 -13.19
CA GLY A 203 7.83 3.26 -11.77
C GLY A 203 7.11 2.15 -11.01
N GLN A 204 7.12 2.28 -9.68
CA GLN A 204 6.41 1.36 -8.78
C GLN A 204 4.90 1.46 -8.92
N THR A 205 4.38 2.62 -9.32
CA THR A 205 2.95 2.79 -9.61
C THR A 205 2.53 1.90 -10.77
N ASP A 206 3.32 1.87 -11.83
CA ASP A 206 3.05 1.06 -13.01
C ASP A 206 3.07 -0.43 -12.66
N GLU A 207 4.01 -0.85 -11.81
CA GLU A 207 4.06 -2.22 -11.30
C GLU A 207 2.76 -2.61 -10.59
N ILE A 208 2.25 -1.75 -9.69
CA ILE A 208 1.01 -1.99 -8.96
C ILE A 208 -0.17 -2.16 -9.93
N VAL A 209 -0.29 -1.26 -10.91
CA VAL A 209 -1.36 -1.31 -11.92
C VAL A 209 -1.26 -2.56 -12.79
N LEU A 210 -0.06 -2.90 -13.27
CA LEU A 210 0.19 -4.07 -14.11
C LEU A 210 -0.03 -5.38 -13.36
N GLN A 211 0.34 -5.45 -12.07
CA GLN A 211 0.04 -6.58 -11.18
C GLN A 211 -1.47 -6.80 -11.05
N ALA A 212 -2.23 -5.74 -10.79
CA ALA A 212 -3.68 -5.83 -10.65
C ALA A 212 -4.38 -6.25 -11.96
N ILE A 213 -3.91 -5.76 -13.12
CA ILE A 213 -4.37 -6.23 -14.44
C ILE A 213 -4.09 -7.74 -14.60
N ALA A 214 -2.86 -8.17 -14.30
CA ALA A 214 -2.48 -9.58 -14.43
C ALA A 214 -3.30 -10.49 -13.51
N GLN A 215 -3.57 -10.04 -12.28
CA GLN A 215 -4.43 -10.75 -11.33
C GLN A 215 -5.85 -10.93 -11.86
N LYS A 216 -6.47 -9.86 -12.39
CA LYS A 216 -7.79 -9.95 -13.01
C LYS A 216 -7.82 -10.91 -14.21
N LEU A 217 -6.74 -10.96 -14.99
CA LEU A 217 -6.59 -11.89 -16.12
C LEU A 217 -6.22 -13.32 -15.69
N ASN A 218 -6.02 -13.57 -14.39
CA ASN A 218 -5.51 -14.80 -13.84
C ASN A 218 -4.20 -15.25 -14.51
N GLN A 219 -3.31 -14.29 -14.79
CA GLN A 219 -1.99 -14.49 -15.41
C GLN A 219 -0.89 -14.25 -14.38
N LYS A 220 0.16 -15.07 -14.43
CA LYS A 220 1.39 -14.83 -13.67
C LYS A 220 2.39 -14.11 -14.56
N VAL A 221 2.82 -12.92 -14.17
CA VAL A 221 3.80 -12.12 -14.89
C VAL A 221 4.97 -11.77 -13.99
N THR A 222 6.17 -11.67 -14.57
CA THR A 222 7.33 -11.09 -13.88
C THR A 222 7.41 -9.64 -14.30
N ILE A 223 7.24 -8.71 -13.36
CA ILE A 223 7.36 -7.27 -13.62
C ILE A 223 8.67 -6.77 -13.00
N ALA A 224 9.36 -5.88 -13.69
CA ALA A 224 10.59 -5.29 -13.23
C ALA A 224 10.57 -3.77 -13.38
N VAL A 225 10.88 -3.06 -12.29
CA VAL A 225 10.80 -1.60 -12.21
C VAL A 225 12.17 -0.98 -12.49
N ALA A 226 12.24 -0.09 -13.48
CA ALA A 226 13.46 0.59 -13.88
C ALA A 226 13.83 1.81 -13.03
N ASN A 227 12.90 2.33 -12.22
CA ASN A 227 13.03 3.56 -11.43
C ASN A 227 13.37 4.77 -12.32
N GLY A 228 12.50 5.02 -13.31
CA GLY A 228 12.58 6.17 -14.20
C GLY A 228 12.78 5.79 -15.67
N LYS A 229 12.12 6.53 -16.56
CA LYS A 229 12.12 6.31 -18.03
C LYS A 229 13.50 6.13 -18.64
N TYR A 230 14.46 6.96 -18.23
CA TYR A 230 15.82 6.95 -18.78
C TYR A 230 16.63 5.70 -18.40
N ASN A 231 16.21 4.98 -17.36
CA ASN A 231 16.87 3.75 -16.88
C ASN A 231 16.32 2.49 -17.54
N VAL A 232 15.18 2.56 -18.21
CA VAL A 232 14.52 1.43 -18.88
C VAL A 232 15.47 0.69 -19.85
N PRO A 233 16.24 1.37 -20.74
CA PRO A 233 17.15 0.68 -21.65
C PRO A 233 18.26 -0.09 -20.95
N ALA A 234 18.91 0.52 -19.94
CA ALA A 234 19.97 -0.15 -19.19
C ALA A 234 19.44 -1.37 -18.41
N PHE A 235 18.17 -1.29 -17.97
CA PHE A 235 17.51 -2.39 -17.30
C PHE A 235 17.14 -3.52 -18.26
N PHE A 236 16.68 -3.20 -19.46
CA PHE A 236 16.43 -4.15 -20.54
C PHE A 236 17.66 -5.00 -20.86
N ASP A 237 18.82 -4.38 -21.04
CA ASP A 237 20.09 -5.09 -21.31
C ASP A 237 20.46 -6.07 -20.19
N SER A 238 20.23 -5.68 -18.94
CA SER A 238 20.48 -6.51 -17.75
C SER A 238 19.54 -7.73 -17.67
N VAL A 239 18.27 -7.56 -18.03
CA VAL A 239 17.27 -8.64 -18.07
C VAL A 239 17.60 -9.61 -19.21
N LYS A 240 17.85 -9.07 -20.41
CA LYS A 240 18.17 -9.86 -21.60
C LYS A 240 19.50 -10.61 -21.48
N GLY A 241 20.54 -9.97 -20.94
CA GLY A 241 21.86 -10.59 -20.74
C GLY A 241 21.83 -11.83 -19.83
N LYS A 242 20.79 -11.95 -18.99
CA LYS A 242 20.54 -13.12 -18.13
C LYS A 242 19.52 -14.10 -18.72
N ASN A 243 18.81 -13.70 -19.77
CA ASN A 243 17.61 -14.40 -20.22
C ASN A 243 17.30 -14.14 -21.70
N THR A 244 17.85 -14.98 -22.58
CA THR A 244 17.71 -14.83 -24.04
C THR A 244 16.43 -15.44 -24.62
N LYS A 245 15.62 -16.11 -23.81
CA LYS A 245 14.40 -16.82 -24.27
C LYS A 245 13.09 -16.13 -23.90
N SER A 246 13.10 -15.18 -22.97
CA SER A 246 11.89 -14.48 -22.56
C SER A 246 11.37 -13.55 -23.64
N LYS A 247 10.04 -13.49 -23.74
CA LYS A 247 9.37 -12.36 -24.37
C LYS A 247 9.40 -11.20 -23.39
N ILE A 248 9.81 -10.02 -23.86
CA ILE A 248 9.89 -8.82 -23.02
C ILE A 248 8.87 -7.81 -23.53
N LEU A 249 8.08 -7.24 -22.62
CA LEU A 249 7.25 -6.06 -22.89
C LEU A 249 7.81 -4.88 -22.12
N ILE A 250 8.03 -3.77 -22.78
CA ILE A 250 8.36 -2.50 -22.15
C ILE A 250 7.09 -1.65 -22.07
N VAL A 251 6.76 -1.15 -20.88
CA VAL A 251 5.62 -0.26 -20.62
C VAL A 251 6.16 1.05 -20.08
N VAL A 252 5.90 2.14 -20.79
CA VAL A 252 6.40 3.47 -20.42
C VAL A 252 5.32 4.53 -20.59
N ASP A 253 5.27 5.44 -19.62
CA ASP A 253 4.49 6.66 -19.72
C ASP A 253 5.15 7.59 -20.74
N SER A 254 4.37 8.31 -21.54
CA SER A 254 4.93 9.30 -22.45
C SER A 254 5.05 10.69 -21.84
N ASP A 255 4.36 10.95 -20.72
CA ASP A 255 4.17 12.28 -20.16
C ASP A 255 3.66 13.30 -21.20
N GLY A 256 2.86 12.83 -22.16
CA GLY A 256 2.30 13.65 -23.25
C GLY A 256 3.20 13.77 -24.49
N ASP A 257 4.38 13.13 -24.51
CA ASP A 257 5.29 13.08 -25.67
C ASP A 257 5.58 11.65 -26.12
N VAL A 258 4.62 11.06 -26.85
CA VAL A 258 4.69 9.69 -27.34
C VAL A 258 5.83 9.51 -28.35
N GLU A 259 6.01 10.46 -29.28
CA GLU A 259 7.05 10.38 -30.32
C GLU A 259 8.45 10.48 -29.73
N GLY A 260 8.67 11.42 -28.79
CA GLY A 260 9.95 11.56 -28.09
C GLY A 260 10.27 10.34 -27.23
N THR A 261 9.27 9.76 -26.58
CA THR A 261 9.44 8.53 -25.78
C THR A 261 9.79 7.33 -26.66
N GLN A 262 9.13 7.16 -27.81
CA GLN A 262 9.45 6.11 -28.79
C GLN A 262 10.90 6.23 -29.26
N LYS A 263 11.29 7.43 -29.68
CA LYS A 263 12.64 7.71 -30.17
C LYS A 263 13.71 7.44 -29.11
N LEU A 264 13.46 7.80 -27.84
CA LEU A 264 14.39 7.55 -26.74
C LEU A 264 14.66 6.06 -26.53
N ILE A 265 13.62 5.23 -26.63
CA ILE A 265 13.74 3.78 -26.46
C ILE A 265 14.45 3.18 -27.68
N ASP A 266 14.05 3.53 -28.89
CA ASP A 266 14.66 3.03 -30.14
C ASP A 266 16.14 3.40 -30.27
N GLU A 267 16.53 4.61 -29.85
CA GLU A 267 17.94 5.05 -29.90
C GLU A 267 18.83 4.33 -28.88
N LYS A 268 18.26 3.81 -27.78
CA LYS A 268 19.02 3.24 -26.66
C LYS A 268 18.93 1.72 -26.56
N ILE A 269 17.96 1.11 -27.21
CA ILE A 269 17.79 -0.34 -27.26
C ILE A 269 18.00 -0.77 -28.71
N ASP A 270 19.20 -1.28 -29.00
CA ASP A 270 19.55 -1.86 -30.31
C ASP A 270 19.16 -3.35 -30.34
N ASP A 271 17.86 -3.62 -30.24
CA ASP A 271 17.32 -4.99 -30.29
C ASP A 271 15.84 -5.02 -30.70
N ASP A 272 15.43 -6.02 -31.48
CA ASP A 272 14.04 -6.14 -31.93
C ASP A 272 13.21 -7.15 -31.10
N ASN A 273 13.79 -7.80 -30.09
CA ASN A 273 13.14 -8.87 -29.33
C ASN A 273 12.37 -8.34 -28.10
N TYR A 274 11.61 -7.26 -28.29
CA TYR A 274 10.71 -6.72 -27.29
C TYR A 274 9.45 -6.13 -27.92
N ASP A 275 8.34 -6.20 -27.18
CA ASP A 275 7.14 -5.43 -27.46
C ASP A 275 7.19 -4.10 -26.69
N LEU A 276 6.66 -3.03 -27.28
CA LEU A 276 6.61 -1.70 -26.64
C LEU A 276 5.17 -1.20 -26.51
N ALA A 277 4.77 -0.83 -25.30
CA ALA A 277 3.52 -0.16 -24.98
C ALA A 277 3.82 1.23 -24.38
N ILE A 278 3.67 2.27 -25.20
CA ILE A 278 3.78 3.67 -24.76
C ILE A 278 2.40 4.18 -24.40
N ILE A 279 2.25 4.74 -23.22
CA ILE A 279 0.99 5.26 -22.70
C ILE A 279 0.89 6.75 -23.04
N ASP A 280 -0.27 7.20 -23.54
CA ASP A 280 -0.45 8.54 -24.10
C ASP A 280 -0.15 9.69 -23.13
N SER A 281 -0.31 9.45 -21.82
CA SER A 281 0.18 10.36 -20.78
C SER A 281 0.72 9.53 -19.62
N ARG A 282 -0.14 8.91 -18.81
CA ARG A 282 0.25 8.02 -17.72
C ARG A 282 -0.62 6.77 -17.62
N ILE A 283 -0.08 5.71 -17.02
CA ILE A 283 -0.80 4.43 -16.87
C ILE A 283 -2.13 4.55 -16.13
N GLU A 284 -2.24 5.51 -15.22
CA GLU A 284 -3.46 5.80 -14.48
C GLU A 284 -4.61 6.24 -15.40
N ASP A 285 -4.30 6.87 -16.54
CA ASP A 285 -5.27 7.47 -17.47
C ASP A 285 -6.14 6.41 -18.18
N TRP A 286 -5.73 5.13 -18.17
CA TRP A 286 -6.56 4.03 -18.68
C TRP A 286 -7.86 3.87 -17.91
N PHE A 287 -7.86 4.14 -16.60
CA PHE A 287 -9.00 3.85 -15.74
C PHE A 287 -9.83 5.09 -15.44
N MET A 288 -9.23 6.28 -15.56
CA MET A 288 -9.91 7.53 -15.24
C MET A 288 -9.37 8.68 -16.13
N PRO A 289 -10.15 9.21 -17.08
CA PRO A 289 -9.78 10.44 -17.77
C PRO A 289 -9.91 11.63 -16.79
N GLU A 290 -8.80 12.35 -16.57
CA GLU A 290 -8.63 13.59 -15.80
C GLU A 290 -9.80 14.00 -14.89
N VAL A 291 -9.86 13.44 -13.69
CA VAL A 291 -10.67 14.01 -12.60
C VAL A 291 -9.74 14.87 -11.74
N ALA A 292 -9.93 16.18 -11.76
CA ALA A 292 -9.06 17.19 -11.12
C ALA A 292 -8.81 16.98 -9.60
N ASP A 293 -9.60 16.14 -8.93
CA ASP A 293 -9.56 15.92 -7.48
C ASP A 293 -9.09 14.51 -7.05
N PHE A 294 -8.58 13.69 -7.98
CA PHE A 294 -8.13 12.33 -7.67
C PHE A 294 -6.61 12.29 -7.41
N SER A 295 -6.23 12.02 -6.16
CA SER A 295 -4.82 11.86 -5.80
C SER A 295 -4.31 10.48 -6.22
N LYS A 296 -3.06 10.42 -6.71
CA LYS A 296 -2.35 9.18 -7.04
C LYS A 296 -2.42 8.12 -5.92
N LEU A 297 -2.46 8.58 -4.66
CA LEU A 297 -2.64 7.73 -3.48
C LEU A 297 -4.01 7.04 -3.42
N LYS A 298 -5.11 7.73 -3.77
CA LYS A 298 -6.45 7.12 -3.83
C LYS A 298 -6.55 6.05 -4.91
N LEU A 299 -5.85 6.25 -6.03
CA LEU A 299 -5.76 5.22 -7.08
C LEU A 299 -5.08 3.98 -6.52
N MET A 300 -3.90 4.11 -5.93
CA MET A 300 -3.16 2.97 -5.37
C MET A 300 -3.94 2.21 -4.30
N GLN A 301 -4.78 2.91 -3.53
CA GLN A 301 -5.62 2.29 -2.49
C GLN A 301 -6.86 1.56 -3.05
N SER A 302 -7.27 1.88 -4.27
CA SER A 302 -8.54 1.41 -4.86
C SER A 302 -8.35 0.64 -6.18
N ILE A 303 -7.11 0.49 -6.64
CA ILE A 303 -6.78 0.01 -8.00
C ILE A 303 -7.34 -1.38 -8.27
N ASP A 304 -7.28 -2.29 -7.29
CA ASP A 304 -7.84 -3.64 -7.42
C ASP A 304 -9.35 -3.61 -7.63
N SER A 305 -10.06 -2.77 -6.87
CA SER A 305 -11.53 -2.60 -7.00
C SER A 305 -11.90 -1.95 -8.34
N ILE A 306 -11.16 -0.92 -8.75
CA ILE A 306 -11.37 -0.25 -10.04
C ILE A 306 -11.17 -1.26 -11.17
N ILE A 307 -10.07 -2.01 -11.12
CA ILE A 307 -9.75 -3.00 -12.13
C ILE A 307 -10.79 -4.12 -12.16
N GLU A 308 -11.29 -4.61 -11.01
CA GLU A 308 -12.35 -5.62 -10.96
C GLU A 308 -13.62 -5.19 -11.71
N ASP A 309 -14.06 -3.94 -11.56
CA ASP A 309 -15.30 -3.43 -12.14
C ASP A 309 -15.19 -3.01 -13.62
N VAL A 310 -13.97 -2.78 -14.11
CA VAL A 310 -13.74 -2.24 -15.47
C VAL A 310 -13.81 -3.31 -16.57
N ASP A 311 -14.51 -3.03 -17.67
CA ASP A 311 -14.52 -3.92 -18.84
C ASP A 311 -13.22 -3.78 -19.65
N PHE A 312 -12.33 -4.77 -19.55
CA PHE A 312 -11.07 -4.81 -20.28
C PHE A 312 -11.25 -4.88 -21.80
N ALA A 313 -12.37 -5.43 -22.30
CA ALA A 313 -12.65 -5.47 -23.72
C ALA A 313 -13.04 -4.09 -24.26
N GLU A 314 -13.69 -3.26 -23.44
CA GLU A 314 -13.99 -1.87 -23.76
C GLU A 314 -12.72 -1.01 -23.70
N LEU A 315 -11.93 -1.10 -22.62
CA LEU A 315 -10.66 -0.38 -22.52
C LEU A 315 -9.69 -0.70 -23.65
N SER A 316 -9.61 -1.97 -24.07
CA SER A 316 -8.73 -2.39 -25.17
C SER A 316 -9.14 -1.79 -26.52
N LYS A 317 -10.39 -1.31 -26.68
CA LYS A 317 -10.82 -0.59 -27.88
C LYS A 317 -10.40 0.88 -27.82
N THR A 318 -10.41 1.46 -26.63
CA THR A 318 -10.12 2.88 -26.40
C THR A 318 -8.62 3.16 -26.34
N HIS A 319 -7.85 2.31 -25.64
CA HIS A 319 -6.42 2.50 -25.41
C HIS A 319 -5.59 1.41 -26.09
N LYS A 320 -4.85 1.80 -27.13
CA LYS A 320 -3.97 0.87 -27.88
C LYS A 320 -2.87 0.26 -27.00
N SER A 321 -2.32 1.04 -26.07
CA SER A 321 -1.29 0.60 -25.13
C SER A 321 -1.83 -0.43 -24.12
N PHE A 322 -3.03 -0.20 -23.60
CA PHE A 322 -3.73 -1.18 -22.75
C PHE A 322 -3.95 -2.51 -23.49
N ALA A 323 -4.45 -2.44 -24.74
CA ALA A 323 -4.67 -3.63 -25.56
C ALA A 323 -3.37 -4.42 -25.79
N LYS A 324 -2.23 -3.74 -25.99
CA LYS A 324 -0.92 -4.41 -26.10
C LYS A 324 -0.55 -5.15 -24.82
N VAL A 325 -0.72 -4.53 -23.66
CA VAL A 325 -0.44 -5.13 -22.35
C VAL A 325 -1.29 -6.38 -22.13
N VAL A 326 -2.61 -6.27 -22.29
CA VAL A 326 -3.54 -7.41 -22.10
C VAL A 326 -3.19 -8.56 -23.04
N ASN A 327 -2.94 -8.27 -24.33
CA ASN A 327 -2.57 -9.29 -25.31
C ASN A 327 -1.25 -9.98 -24.95
N PHE A 328 -0.24 -9.25 -24.49
CA PHE A 328 1.03 -9.82 -24.07
C PHE A 328 0.87 -10.76 -22.87
N MET A 329 0.11 -10.34 -21.86
CA MET A 329 -0.16 -11.15 -20.67
C MET A 329 -0.89 -12.46 -21.02
N GLN A 330 -1.87 -12.40 -21.93
CA GLN A 330 -2.69 -13.57 -22.30
C GLN A 330 -2.03 -14.54 -23.30
N LYS A 331 -1.01 -14.13 -24.07
CA LYS A 331 -0.35 -14.94 -25.13
C LYS A 331 0.87 -15.72 -24.67
#